data_AF-A0A2H6FXY5-F1
#
_entry.id   AF-A0A2H6FXY5-F1
#
_cell.length_a   1.000
_cell.length_b   1.000
_cell.length_c   1.000
_cell.angle_alpha   90.00
_cell.angle_beta   90.00
_cell.angle_gamma   90.00
#
_symmetry.space_group_name_H-M   'P 1'
#
loop_
_entity.id
_entity.type
_entity.pdbx_description
1 polymer ?
#
loop_
_entity_poly.entity_id
_entity_poly.type
_entity_poly.pdbx_seq_one_letter_code
_entity_poly.pdbx_strand_id
1 'polypeptide(L)'
;MSKIILIDEKWDFNSPISRYALKMAKGSDTEIVGVCLTGDAGDETSRAQAVLSGVKQKFASEGIDFSSYIIGPDPDAFMKRIDSLMPASLVILGDITFSDEMIRGGANIDAIKSKFQCPVATVDAITLSQEEKRTAEGINWGRWIIYAIGSVLMYAVFFPKIEALNKKIFMAETVLGGLAIMVVVAVHAWIWGNTTTILPKLFKLEK
;
A
#
# COMPACT_ATOMS: atom_id res chain seq x y z
N MET A 1 -17.80 -20.71 -8.01
CA MET A 1 -16.96 -20.49 -6.83
C MET A 1 -15.54 -20.10 -7.21
N SER A 2 -15.21 -18.82 -7.02
CA SER A 2 -13.84 -18.30 -7.10
C SER A 2 -13.08 -18.62 -5.80
N LYS A 3 -11.75 -18.68 -5.85
CA LYS A 3 -10.93 -19.00 -4.66
C LYS A 3 -9.83 -17.97 -4.47
N ILE A 4 -9.70 -17.45 -3.26
CA ILE A 4 -8.61 -16.54 -2.88
C ILE A 4 -7.74 -17.26 -1.85
N ILE A 5 -6.45 -17.40 -2.12
CA ILE A 5 -5.48 -17.96 -1.18
C ILE A 5 -4.78 -16.81 -0.47
N LEU A 6 -4.86 -16.81 0.86
CA LEU A 6 -4.16 -15.90 1.76
C LEU A 6 -3.02 -16.67 2.41
N ILE A 7 -1.79 -16.20 2.30
CA ILE A 7 -0.64 -16.82 2.98
C ILE A 7 -0.06 -15.78 3.93
N ASP A 8 0.10 -16.13 5.21
CA ASP A 8 0.65 -15.25 6.23
C ASP A 8 1.26 -16.08 7.36
N GLU A 9 2.25 -15.53 8.05
CA GLU A 9 2.75 -16.11 9.32
C GLU A 9 1.89 -15.66 10.50
N LYS A 10 1.40 -14.41 10.46
CA LYS A 10 0.68 -13.80 11.57
C LYS A 10 -0.75 -13.49 11.18
N TRP A 11 -1.64 -14.36 11.60
CA TRP A 11 -3.06 -14.24 11.29
C TRP A 11 -3.81 -13.27 12.22
N ASP A 12 -4.42 -12.26 11.63
CA ASP A 12 -5.44 -11.41 12.25
C ASP A 12 -6.54 -11.11 11.21
N PHE A 13 -7.80 -11.17 11.63
CA PHE A 13 -8.92 -10.75 10.79
C PHE A 13 -8.84 -9.26 10.42
N ASN A 14 -8.20 -8.44 11.26
CA ASN A 14 -7.98 -7.03 10.97
C ASN A 14 -6.74 -6.75 10.12
N SER A 15 -5.97 -7.77 9.73
CA SER A 15 -4.78 -7.57 8.90
C SER A 15 -5.17 -6.97 7.53
N PRO A 16 -4.25 -6.22 6.88
CA PRO A 16 -4.52 -5.62 5.57
C PRO A 16 -4.95 -6.66 4.53
N ILE A 17 -4.34 -7.85 4.55
CA ILE A 17 -4.67 -8.94 3.61
C ILE A 17 -6.06 -9.53 3.86
N SER A 18 -6.45 -9.72 5.13
CA SER A 18 -7.77 -10.25 5.50
C SER A 18 -8.87 -9.28 5.11
N ARG A 19 -8.67 -7.98 5.36
CA ARG A 19 -9.62 -6.92 4.97
C ARG A 19 -9.73 -6.79 3.45
N TYR A 20 -8.61 -6.92 2.74
CA TYR A 20 -8.62 -6.87 1.28
C TYR A 20 -9.36 -8.07 0.68
N ALA A 21 -9.08 -9.29 1.15
CA ALA A 21 -9.80 -10.49 0.72
C ALA A 21 -11.29 -10.44 1.06
N LEU A 22 -11.65 -9.97 2.27
CA LEU A 22 -13.04 -9.74 2.68
C LEU A 22 -13.76 -8.82 1.67
N LYS A 23 -13.13 -7.70 1.30
CA LYS A 23 -13.71 -6.75 0.34
C LYS A 23 -13.91 -7.36 -1.06
N MET A 24 -12.99 -8.22 -1.50
CA MET A 24 -13.07 -8.90 -2.79
C MET A 24 -14.11 -10.03 -2.80
N ALA A 25 -14.27 -10.73 -1.67
CA ALA A 25 -15.20 -11.84 -1.55
C ALA A 25 -16.65 -11.37 -1.32
N LYS A 26 -16.87 -10.22 -0.67
CA LYS A 26 -18.20 -9.71 -0.31
C LYS A 26 -19.10 -9.52 -1.55
N GLY A 27 -20.25 -10.20 -1.55
CA GLY A 27 -21.21 -10.15 -2.65
C GLY A 27 -20.86 -11.04 -3.85
N SER A 28 -19.85 -11.91 -3.71
CA SER A 28 -19.46 -12.90 -4.70
C SER A 28 -19.45 -14.32 -4.10
N ASP A 29 -19.63 -15.33 -4.95
CA ASP A 29 -19.44 -16.74 -4.57
C ASP A 29 -17.95 -17.07 -4.55
N THR A 30 -17.25 -16.60 -3.51
CA THR A 30 -15.79 -16.73 -3.34
C THR A 30 -15.44 -17.39 -2.00
N GLU A 31 -14.65 -18.46 -2.06
CA GLU A 31 -14.03 -19.10 -0.89
C GLU A 31 -12.70 -18.41 -0.56
N ILE A 32 -12.44 -18.16 0.71
CA ILE A 32 -11.13 -17.70 1.18
C ILE A 32 -10.41 -18.87 1.86
N VAL A 33 -9.20 -19.18 1.40
CA VAL A 33 -8.34 -20.21 1.97
C VAL A 33 -7.14 -19.56 2.66
N GLY A 34 -7.03 -19.73 3.97
CA GLY A 34 -5.89 -19.26 4.75
C GLY A 34 -4.79 -20.30 4.90
N VAL A 35 -3.56 -19.93 4.60
CA VAL A 35 -2.36 -20.72 4.85
C VAL A 35 -1.50 -20.01 5.89
N CYS A 36 -1.32 -20.64 7.03
CA CYS A 36 -0.43 -20.19 8.09
C CYS A 36 0.92 -20.92 7.96
N LEU A 37 1.99 -20.17 7.74
CA LEU A 37 3.35 -20.69 7.79
C LEU A 37 3.88 -20.54 9.22
N THR A 38 4.26 -21.64 9.88
CA THR A 38 4.80 -21.60 11.25
C THR A 38 6.27 -21.96 11.26
N GLY A 39 7.04 -21.35 12.17
CA GLY A 39 8.46 -21.58 12.31
C GLY A 39 8.78 -22.90 13.02
N ASP A 40 7.91 -23.35 13.94
CA ASP A 40 8.20 -24.52 14.76
C ASP A 40 7.02 -25.52 14.92
N ALA A 41 7.35 -26.81 14.97
CA ALA A 41 6.39 -27.90 15.02
C ALA A 41 6.04 -28.26 16.49
N GLY A 42 5.14 -27.49 17.10
CA GLY A 42 4.66 -27.78 18.45
C GLY A 42 3.65 -26.76 18.96
N ASP A 43 4.03 -26.00 19.98
CA ASP A 43 3.16 -25.02 20.65
C ASP A 43 2.64 -23.92 19.71
N GLU A 44 3.42 -23.55 18.68
CA GLU A 44 3.00 -22.57 17.69
C GLU A 44 1.82 -23.05 16.83
N THR A 45 1.72 -24.35 16.57
CA THR A 45 0.63 -24.93 15.77
C THR A 45 -0.70 -24.83 16.52
N SER A 46 -0.73 -25.16 17.81
CA SER A 46 -1.92 -25.07 18.65
C SER A 46 -2.40 -23.62 18.78
N ARG A 47 -1.46 -22.68 18.95
CA ARG A 47 -1.76 -21.25 19.02
C ARG A 47 -2.29 -20.72 17.68
N ALA A 48 -1.65 -21.08 16.57
CA ALA A 48 -2.10 -20.71 15.24
C ALA A 48 -3.51 -21.26 14.94
N GLN A 49 -3.81 -22.49 15.37
CA GLN A 49 -5.12 -23.10 15.18
C GLN A 49 -6.23 -22.37 15.96
N ALA A 50 -5.95 -21.95 17.20
CA ALA A 50 -6.89 -21.15 17.98
C ALA A 50 -7.20 -19.80 17.31
N VAL A 51 -6.15 -19.13 16.81
CA VAL A 51 -6.29 -17.84 16.09
C VAL A 51 -7.08 -18.00 14.80
N LEU A 52 -6.73 -18.99 13.97
CA LEU A 52 -7.42 -19.28 12.71
C LEU A 52 -8.88 -19.67 12.93
N SER A 53 -9.20 -20.37 14.02
CA SER A 53 -10.59 -20.69 14.39
C SER A 53 -11.39 -19.42 14.71
N GLY A 54 -10.79 -18.45 15.40
CA GLY A 54 -11.39 -17.14 15.63
C GLY A 54 -11.57 -16.33 14.34
N VAL A 55 -10.59 -16.37 13.42
CA VAL A 55 -10.68 -15.74 12.10
C VAL A 55 -11.79 -16.38 11.27
N LYS A 56 -11.92 -17.71 11.29
CA LYS A 56 -12.98 -18.47 10.62
C LYS A 56 -14.37 -18.02 11.07
N GLN A 57 -14.59 -17.88 12.38
CA GLN A 57 -15.86 -17.39 12.91
C GLN A 57 -16.20 -15.97 12.43
N LYS A 58 -15.21 -15.09 12.33
CA LYS A 58 -15.41 -13.73 11.83
C LYS A 58 -15.75 -13.70 10.33
N PHE A 59 -15.06 -14.47 9.49
CA PHE A 59 -15.43 -14.59 8.08
C PHE A 59 -16.82 -15.21 7.88
N ALA A 60 -17.16 -16.24 8.66
CA ALA A 60 -18.49 -16.83 8.65
C ALA A 60 -19.58 -15.83 9.06
N SER A 61 -19.30 -14.92 10.01
CA SER A 61 -20.23 -13.85 10.40
C SER A 61 -20.46 -12.82 9.29
N GLU A 62 -19.52 -12.68 8.36
CA GLU A 62 -19.67 -11.88 7.13
C GLU A 62 -20.26 -12.68 5.95
N GLY A 63 -20.64 -13.94 6.18
CA GLY A 63 -21.24 -14.82 5.18
C GLY A 63 -20.25 -15.39 4.16
N ILE A 64 -18.96 -15.44 4.50
CA ILE A 64 -17.89 -15.93 3.61
C ILE A 64 -17.36 -17.27 4.13
N ASP A 65 -17.22 -18.23 3.22
CA ASP A 65 -16.61 -19.52 3.56
C ASP A 65 -15.09 -19.36 3.71
N PHE A 66 -14.57 -19.89 4.81
CA PHE A 66 -13.16 -19.80 5.18
C PHE A 66 -12.63 -21.16 5.61
N SER A 67 -11.67 -21.67 4.82
CA SER A 67 -10.88 -22.84 5.14
C SER A 67 -9.46 -22.40 5.54
N SER A 68 -8.80 -23.14 6.43
CA SER A 68 -7.44 -22.80 6.85
C SER A 68 -6.54 -24.01 7.05
N TYR A 69 -5.26 -23.82 6.79
CA TYR A 69 -4.22 -24.84 6.88
C TYR A 69 -2.99 -24.27 7.57
N ILE A 70 -2.35 -25.10 8.38
CA ILE A 70 -1.07 -24.78 9.03
C ILE A 70 0.00 -25.63 8.37
N ILE A 71 1.11 -25.00 7.99
CA ILE A 71 2.25 -25.63 7.34
C ILE A 71 3.50 -25.25 8.14
N GLY A 72 4.33 -26.23 8.45
CA GLY A 72 5.64 -25.98 9.06
C GLY A 72 6.65 -25.39 8.05
N PRO A 73 7.92 -25.22 8.45
CA PRO A 73 8.94 -24.54 7.67
C PRO A 73 9.51 -25.38 6.51
N ASP A 74 8.86 -26.48 6.13
CA ASP A 74 9.33 -27.39 5.08
C ASP A 74 8.91 -26.89 3.68
N PRO A 75 9.87 -26.60 2.77
CA PRO A 75 9.56 -26.08 1.44
C PRO A 75 8.73 -27.03 0.59
N ASP A 76 8.99 -28.34 0.67
CA ASP A 76 8.28 -29.33 -0.14
C ASP A 76 6.82 -29.45 0.32
N ALA A 77 6.58 -29.53 1.64
CA ALA A 77 5.23 -29.51 2.20
C ALA A 77 4.50 -28.20 1.86
N PHE A 78 5.17 -27.06 1.91
CA PHE A 78 4.61 -25.77 1.55
C PHE A 78 4.17 -25.74 0.07
N MET A 79 5.10 -26.01 -0.85
CA MET A 79 4.81 -25.96 -2.28
C MET A 79 3.76 -27.00 -2.69
N LYS A 80 3.83 -28.22 -2.15
CA LYS A 80 2.84 -29.27 -2.39
C LYS A 80 1.45 -28.87 -1.90
N ARG A 81 1.35 -28.20 -0.75
CA ARG A 81 0.08 -27.69 -0.24
C ARG A 81 -0.47 -26.60 -1.14
N ILE A 82 0.33 -25.59 -1.51
CA ILE A 82 -0.16 -24.52 -2.38
C ILE A 82 -0.61 -25.09 -3.72
N ASP A 83 0.17 -26.00 -4.33
CA ASP A 83 -0.22 -26.68 -5.56
C ASP A 83 -1.55 -27.45 -5.41
N SER A 84 -1.81 -28.07 -4.25
CA SER A 84 -3.09 -28.76 -3.98
C SER A 84 -4.29 -27.82 -3.82
N LEU A 85 -4.06 -26.54 -3.52
CA LEU A 85 -5.11 -25.54 -3.35
C LEU A 85 -5.50 -24.88 -4.68
N MET A 86 -4.68 -25.02 -5.71
CA MET A 86 -4.94 -24.53 -7.07
C MET A 86 -6.08 -25.31 -7.75
N PRO A 87 -6.82 -24.69 -8.69
CA PRO A 87 -6.69 -23.33 -9.19
C PRO A 87 -7.25 -22.28 -8.21
N ALA A 88 -6.57 -21.13 -8.14
CA ALA A 88 -7.03 -19.95 -7.40
C ALA A 88 -7.18 -18.76 -8.34
N SER A 89 -8.09 -17.85 -8.01
CA SER A 89 -8.32 -16.61 -8.74
C SER A 89 -7.31 -15.52 -8.34
N LEU A 90 -6.81 -15.58 -7.10
CA LEU A 90 -5.84 -14.63 -6.53
C LEU A 90 -5.08 -15.27 -5.38
N VAL A 91 -3.77 -15.03 -5.32
CA VAL A 91 -2.93 -15.34 -4.15
C VAL A 91 -2.50 -14.03 -3.52
N ILE A 92 -2.63 -13.91 -2.20
CA ILE A 92 -2.18 -12.74 -1.43
C ILE A 92 -1.16 -13.21 -0.41
N LEU A 93 0.02 -12.63 -0.47
CA LEU A 93 1.13 -12.85 0.45
C LEU A 93 1.15 -11.74 1.49
N GLY A 94 1.02 -12.12 2.76
CA GLY A 94 1.14 -11.26 3.93
C GLY A 94 2.59 -10.91 4.27
N ASP A 95 2.83 -10.69 5.57
CA ASP A 95 4.18 -10.47 6.10
C ASP A 95 4.82 -11.83 6.40
N ILE A 96 5.43 -12.42 5.38
CA ILE A 96 6.05 -13.75 5.43
C ILE A 96 7.57 -13.61 5.34
N THR A 97 8.28 -14.24 6.29
CA THR A 97 9.72 -14.37 6.29
C THR A 97 10.11 -15.80 5.92
N PHE A 98 10.40 -16.02 4.64
CA PHE A 98 10.91 -17.31 4.18
C PHE A 98 12.29 -17.57 4.77
N SER A 99 12.49 -18.74 5.40
CA SER A 99 13.81 -19.19 5.87
C SER A 99 14.76 -19.44 4.68
N ASP A 100 16.07 -19.44 4.94
CA ASP A 100 17.06 -19.74 3.89
C ASP A 100 16.83 -21.11 3.23
N GLU A 101 16.36 -22.08 4.00
CA GLU A 101 16.01 -23.43 3.53
C GLU A 101 14.79 -23.37 2.60
N MET A 102 13.77 -22.59 2.96
CA MET A 102 12.59 -22.35 2.13
C MET A 102 12.97 -21.68 0.80
N ILE A 103 13.82 -20.65 0.85
CA ILE A 103 14.28 -19.92 -0.33
C ILE A 103 15.08 -20.85 -1.26
N ARG A 104 15.99 -21.65 -0.71
CA ARG A 104 16.76 -22.65 -1.49
C ARG A 104 15.87 -23.73 -2.09
N GLY A 105 14.80 -24.12 -1.38
CA GLY A 105 13.76 -25.03 -1.87
C GLY A 105 12.79 -24.42 -2.88
N GLY A 106 12.97 -23.15 -3.25
CA GLY A 106 12.11 -22.46 -4.23
C GLY A 106 10.82 -21.90 -3.64
N ALA A 107 10.64 -21.89 -2.32
CA ALA A 107 9.57 -21.19 -1.65
C ALA A 107 10.01 -19.73 -1.38
N ASN A 108 9.88 -18.89 -2.40
CA ASN A 108 10.05 -17.44 -2.29
C ASN A 108 8.98 -16.71 -3.14
N ILE A 109 8.82 -15.41 -2.91
CA ILE A 109 7.78 -14.59 -3.54
C ILE A 109 7.86 -14.63 -5.08
N ASP A 110 9.06 -14.58 -5.65
CA ASP A 110 9.26 -14.55 -7.11
C ASP A 110 9.00 -15.92 -7.75
N ALA A 111 9.33 -17.00 -7.05
CA ALA A 111 9.01 -18.36 -7.46
C ALA A 111 7.49 -18.59 -7.44
N ILE A 112 6.78 -18.10 -6.41
CA ILE A 112 5.31 -18.13 -6.34
C ILE A 112 4.72 -17.33 -7.52
N LYS A 113 5.20 -16.11 -7.77
CA LYS A 113 4.75 -15.26 -8.88
C LYS A 113 4.98 -15.87 -10.26
N SER A 114 6.11 -16.54 -10.47
CA SER A 114 6.46 -17.13 -11.76
C SER A 114 5.79 -18.49 -12.00
N LYS A 115 5.54 -19.26 -10.94
CA LYS A 115 4.95 -20.59 -11.02
C LYS A 115 3.44 -20.57 -11.18
N PHE A 116 2.75 -19.60 -10.56
CA PHE A 116 1.29 -19.54 -10.61
C PHE A 116 0.79 -18.69 -11.77
N GLN A 117 -0.18 -19.22 -12.52
CA GLN A 117 -0.82 -18.50 -13.63
C GLN A 117 -1.82 -17.43 -13.15
N CYS A 118 -2.11 -17.38 -11.84
CA CYS A 118 -3.00 -16.39 -11.25
C CYS A 118 -2.23 -15.17 -10.72
N PRO A 119 -2.89 -14.00 -10.61
CA PRO A 119 -2.29 -12.83 -9.97
C PRO A 119 -1.83 -13.15 -8.54
N VAL A 120 -0.65 -12.64 -8.19
CA VAL A 120 -0.09 -12.72 -6.83
C VAL A 120 0.13 -11.30 -6.31
N ALA A 121 -0.57 -10.93 -5.25
CA ALA A 121 -0.43 -9.63 -4.58
C ALA A 121 0.36 -9.79 -3.28
N THR A 122 1.14 -8.77 -2.90
CA THR A 122 1.83 -8.71 -1.61
C THR A 122 1.18 -7.67 -0.72
N VAL A 123 1.36 -7.79 0.60
CA VAL A 123 0.85 -6.83 1.58
C VAL A 123 1.32 -5.41 1.29
N ASP A 124 2.56 -5.22 0.84
CA ASP A 124 3.11 -3.91 0.46
C ASP A 124 2.35 -3.30 -0.73
N ALA A 125 2.08 -4.10 -1.77
CA ALA A 125 1.33 -3.64 -2.93
C ALA A 125 -0.13 -3.29 -2.57
N ILE A 126 -0.73 -4.05 -1.65
CA ILE A 126 -2.08 -3.78 -1.14
C ILE A 126 -2.10 -2.52 -0.28
N THR A 127 -1.08 -2.31 0.55
CA THR A 127 -0.97 -1.17 1.46
C THR A 127 -0.72 0.11 0.68
N LEU A 128 0.16 0.10 -0.32
CA LEU A 128 0.36 1.22 -1.24
C LEU A 128 -0.92 1.57 -2.01
N SER A 129 -1.65 0.58 -2.52
CA SER A 129 -2.93 0.80 -3.19
C SER A 129 -4.04 1.29 -2.24
N GLN A 130 -3.97 0.92 -0.96
CA GLN A 130 -4.88 1.41 0.07
C GLN A 130 -4.49 2.81 0.59
N GLU A 131 -3.22 3.19 0.61
CA GLU A 131 -2.77 4.54 0.91
C GLU A 131 -3.19 5.52 -0.20
N GLU A 132 -3.11 5.09 -1.46
CA GLU A 132 -3.65 5.85 -2.59
C GLU A 132 -5.19 6.03 -2.48
N LYS A 133 -5.88 5.08 -1.86
CA LYS A 133 -7.33 5.13 -1.55
C LYS A 133 -7.67 5.67 -0.16
N ARG A 134 -6.69 5.93 0.71
CA ARG A 134 -6.92 6.57 2.02
C ARG A 134 -7.19 8.02 1.71
N THR A 135 -8.47 8.29 1.48
CA THR A 135 -9.11 9.59 1.61
C THR A 135 -8.25 10.71 1.09
N ALA A 136 -8.51 11.13 -0.16
CA ALA A 136 -8.37 12.54 -0.48
C ALA A 136 -9.06 13.31 0.66
N GLU A 137 -8.26 13.81 1.62
CA GLU A 137 -8.75 14.69 2.67
C GLU A 137 -9.56 15.74 1.92
N GLY A 138 -10.86 15.85 2.27
CA GLY A 138 -11.74 16.82 1.65
C GLY A 138 -11.02 18.16 1.61
N ILE A 139 -11.16 18.87 0.48
CA ILE A 139 -10.40 20.09 0.17
C ILE A 139 -10.32 20.98 1.42
N ASN A 140 -9.11 21.10 1.98
CA ASN A 140 -8.87 22.00 3.10
C ASN A 140 -8.89 23.44 2.55
N TRP A 141 -10.07 24.02 2.49
CA TRP A 141 -10.35 25.35 1.93
C TRP A 141 -9.47 26.44 2.54
N GLY A 142 -9.12 26.34 3.82
CA GLY A 142 -8.22 27.27 4.48
C GLY A 142 -6.81 27.24 3.89
N ARG A 143 -6.25 26.03 3.68
CA ARG A 143 -4.96 25.85 3.00
C ARG A 143 -5.01 26.33 1.54
N TRP A 144 -6.08 26.01 0.82
CA TRP A 144 -6.22 26.46 -0.57
C TRP A 144 -6.26 27.98 -0.70
N ILE A 145 -7.03 28.68 0.14
CA ILE A 145 -7.10 30.15 0.13
C ILE A 145 -5.72 30.75 0.42
N ILE A 146 -4.97 30.20 1.40
CA ILE A 146 -3.61 30.66 1.71
C ILE A 146 -2.68 30.49 0.50
N TYR A 147 -2.70 29.33 -0.17
CA TYR A 147 -1.86 29.09 -1.34
C TYR A 147 -2.31 29.88 -2.58
N ALA A 148 -3.61 30.10 -2.78
CA ALA A 148 -4.15 30.91 -3.86
C ALA A 148 -3.78 32.40 -3.68
N ILE A 149 -3.96 32.95 -2.47
CA ILE A 149 -3.53 34.31 -2.13
C ILE A 149 -2.00 34.41 -2.24
N GLY A 150 -1.26 33.42 -1.72
CA GLY A 150 0.19 33.37 -1.84
C GLY A 150 0.67 33.35 -3.30
N SER A 151 0.02 32.57 -4.17
CA SER A 151 0.34 32.52 -5.60
C SER A 151 0.06 33.85 -6.31
N VAL A 152 -1.08 34.48 -6.03
CA VAL A 152 -1.43 35.80 -6.57
C VAL A 152 -0.49 36.89 -6.07
N LEU A 153 -0.13 36.90 -4.78
CA LEU A 153 0.85 37.83 -4.22
C LEU A 153 2.25 37.62 -4.81
N MET A 154 2.67 36.37 -5.00
CA MET A 154 3.94 36.07 -5.66
C MET A 154 3.93 36.59 -7.10
N TYR A 155 2.87 36.36 -7.88
CA TYR A 155 2.77 36.91 -9.24
C TYR A 155 2.67 38.44 -9.27
N ALA A 156 1.86 39.05 -8.39
CA ALA A 156 1.65 40.50 -8.37
C ALA A 156 2.84 41.30 -7.80
N VAL A 157 3.66 40.71 -6.92
CA VAL A 157 4.83 41.37 -6.33
C VAL A 157 6.11 41.07 -7.10
N PHE A 158 6.29 39.84 -7.59
CA PHE A 158 7.50 39.48 -8.33
C PHE A 158 7.39 39.88 -9.80
N PHE A 159 6.39 39.45 -10.57
CA PHE A 159 6.40 39.68 -12.03
C PHE A 159 6.49 41.15 -12.48
N PRO A 160 5.73 42.10 -11.92
CA PRO A 160 5.83 43.50 -12.36
C PRO A 160 7.06 44.24 -11.80
N LYS A 161 7.79 43.66 -10.84
CA LYS A 161 9.01 44.26 -10.26
C LYS A 161 10.25 43.39 -10.41
N ILE A 162 10.21 42.34 -11.24
CA ILE A 162 11.38 41.47 -11.50
C ILE A 162 12.55 42.32 -11.97
N GLU A 163 12.38 43.29 -12.87
CA GLU A 163 13.50 44.16 -13.28
C GLU A 163 14.10 44.97 -12.12
N ALA A 164 13.26 45.50 -11.22
CA ALA A 164 13.71 46.29 -10.08
C ALA A 164 14.35 45.44 -8.96
N LEU A 165 13.80 44.26 -8.65
CA LEU A 165 14.38 43.29 -7.71
C LEU A 165 15.64 42.64 -8.29
N ASN A 166 15.64 42.33 -9.58
CA ASN A 166 16.75 41.73 -10.28
C ASN A 166 17.94 42.70 -10.30
N LYS A 167 17.70 43.99 -10.59
CA LYS A 167 18.76 45.00 -10.59
C LYS A 167 19.30 45.37 -9.20
N LYS A 168 18.49 45.27 -8.13
CA LYS A 168 18.90 45.67 -6.76
C LYS A 168 19.42 44.53 -5.88
N ILE A 169 18.92 43.31 -6.06
CA ILE A 169 19.18 42.19 -5.13
C ILE A 169 19.83 41.02 -5.86
N PHE A 170 19.36 40.67 -7.06
CA PHE A 170 19.80 39.44 -7.74
C PHE A 170 21.01 39.62 -8.67
N MET A 171 21.22 40.81 -9.24
CA MET A 171 22.42 41.20 -10.01
C MET A 171 23.47 41.90 -9.16
N ALA A 172 23.31 41.98 -7.84
CA ALA A 172 24.28 42.63 -6.97
C ALA A 172 25.61 41.86 -6.85
N GLU A 173 25.80 40.73 -7.55
CA GLU A 173 26.99 39.84 -7.50
C GLU A 173 27.46 39.50 -6.08
N THR A 174 26.58 39.61 -5.08
CA THR A 174 26.87 39.30 -3.69
C THR A 174 26.35 37.92 -3.34
N VAL A 175 27.06 37.22 -2.46
CA VAL A 175 26.67 35.90 -1.93
C VAL A 175 25.26 35.96 -1.30
N LEU A 176 24.91 37.08 -0.67
CA LEU A 176 23.59 37.31 -0.09
C LEU A 176 22.47 37.38 -1.14
N GLY A 177 22.76 37.99 -2.30
CA GLY A 177 21.85 38.03 -3.43
C GLY A 177 21.57 36.64 -3.99
N GLY A 178 22.61 35.81 -4.14
CA GLY A 178 22.48 34.41 -4.58
C GLY A 178 21.67 33.55 -3.62
N LEU A 179 21.86 33.70 -2.31
CA LEU A 179 21.05 33.02 -1.29
C LEU A 179 19.59 33.45 -1.33
N ALA A 180 19.32 34.74 -1.54
CA ALA A 180 17.96 35.25 -1.67
C ALA A 180 17.24 34.67 -2.90
N ILE A 181 17.93 34.50 -4.04
CA ILE A 181 17.36 33.82 -5.23
C ILE A 181 16.96 32.39 -4.88
N MET A 182 17.87 31.63 -4.26
CA MET A 182 17.62 30.23 -3.94
C MET A 182 16.43 30.05 -2.99
N VAL A 183 16.30 30.90 -1.97
CA VAL A 183 15.16 30.87 -1.05
C VAL A 183 13.85 31.22 -1.76
N VAL A 184 13.85 32.25 -2.61
CA VAL A 184 12.66 32.64 -3.37
C VAL A 184 12.22 31.55 -4.33
N VAL A 185 13.16 30.91 -5.04
CA VAL A 185 12.88 29.79 -5.95
C VAL A 185 12.32 28.59 -5.18
N ALA A 186 12.90 28.25 -4.02
CA ALA A 186 12.42 27.16 -3.19
C ALA A 186 11.01 27.42 -2.64
N VAL A 187 10.73 28.64 -2.17
CA VAL A 187 9.40 29.04 -1.69
C VAL A 187 8.38 29.01 -2.84
N HIS A 188 8.75 29.49 -4.03
CA HIS A 188 7.88 29.48 -5.19
C HIS A 188 7.56 28.05 -5.65
N ALA A 189 8.57 27.19 -5.72
CA ALA A 189 8.40 25.77 -6.04
C ALA A 189 7.51 25.05 -5.01
N TRP A 190 7.66 25.36 -3.72
CA TRP A 190 6.85 24.79 -2.66
C TRP A 190 5.39 25.23 -2.73
N ILE A 191 5.14 26.53 -2.95
CA ILE A 191 3.78 27.07 -3.12
C ILE A 191 3.13 26.47 -4.36
N TRP A 192 3.82 26.48 -5.51
CA TRP A 192 3.29 25.95 -6.76
C TRP A 192 3.04 24.45 -6.70
N GLY A 193 3.97 23.67 -6.14
CA GLY A 193 3.81 22.23 -5.94
C GLY A 193 2.59 21.88 -5.09
N ASN A 194 2.37 22.61 -4.00
CA ASN A 194 1.17 22.42 -3.17
C ASN A 194 -0.11 22.86 -3.90
N THR A 195 -0.06 23.93 -4.70
CA THR A 195 -1.20 24.36 -5.53
C THR A 195 -1.55 23.29 -6.58
N THR A 196 -0.57 22.71 -7.28
CA THR A 196 -0.80 21.67 -8.29
C THR A 196 -1.31 20.35 -7.70
N THR A 197 -1.06 20.07 -6.42
CA THR A 197 -1.63 18.92 -5.72
C THR A 197 -3.10 19.14 -5.34
N ILE A 198 -3.51 20.40 -5.13
CA ILE A 198 -4.88 20.75 -4.73
C ILE A 198 -5.78 21.06 -5.96
N LEU A 199 -5.21 21.55 -7.07
CA LEU A 199 -5.96 21.93 -8.27
C LEU A 199 -6.78 20.78 -8.90
N PRO A 200 -6.23 19.57 -9.12
CA PRO A 200 -6.97 18.45 -9.70
C PRO A 200 -8.15 18.01 -8.81
N LYS A 201 -7.96 18.08 -7.49
CA LYS A 201 -9.01 17.81 -6.48
C LYS A 201 -10.16 18.81 -6.57
N LEU A 202 -9.86 20.10 -6.80
CA LEU A 202 -10.86 21.16 -6.96
C LEU A 202 -11.68 21.02 -8.24
N PHE A 203 -11.04 20.68 -9.36
CA PHE A 203 -11.70 20.55 -10.65
C PHE A 203 -12.33 19.16 -10.88
N LYS A 204 -12.28 18.26 -9.88
CA LYS A 204 -12.72 16.86 -10.00
C LYS A 204 -12.10 16.16 -11.22
N LEU A 205 -10.83 16.45 -11.49
CA LEU A 205 -10.07 15.88 -12.60
C LEU A 205 -9.37 14.57 -12.21
N GLU A 206 -9.50 14.13 -10.96
CA GLU A 206 -9.09 12.80 -10.52
C GLU A 206 -10.02 11.75 -11.18
N LYS A 207 -9.52 11.09 -12.23
CA LYS A 207 -10.10 9.88 -12.81
C LYS A 207 -9.32 8.67 -12.35
#